data_AF-W1YT33-F1
#
_entry.id   AF-W1YT33-F1
#
_cell.length_a   1.000
_cell.length_b   1.000
_cell.length_c   1.000
_cell.angle_alpha   90.00
_cell.angle_beta   90.00
_cell.angle_gamma   90.00
#
_symmetry.space_group_name_H-M   'P 1'
#
loop_
_entity.id
_entity.type
_entity.pdbx_description
1 polymer ?
#
loop_
_entity_poly.entity_id
_entity_poly.type
_entity_poly.pdbx_seq_one_letter_code
_entity_poly.pdbx_strand_id
1 'polypeptide(L)'
;TIVAGNQTLDKTLINGLNVCQKLEINVPVYAGMPQPIMRQQIVADNIHGETGLDGPVFEPLTRQAESTHAVKYIIDTLMASDGDITLVPVGPLSNIAVAMRMQPA
;
A
#
# COMPACT_ATOMS: atom_id res chain seq x y z
N THR A 1 1.35 -0.09 -4.47
CA THR A 1 1.15 -1.08 -3.38
C THR A 1 0.87 -0.33 -2.09
N ILE A 2 0.05 -0.88 -1.19
CA ILE A 2 -0.35 -0.23 0.06
C ILE A 2 0.13 -1.05 1.26
N VAL A 3 0.45 -0.38 2.37
CA VAL A 3 0.91 -0.97 3.63
C VAL A 3 0.29 -0.21 4.80
N ALA A 4 0.05 -0.87 5.93
CA ALA A 4 -0.32 -0.18 7.16
C ALA A 4 0.81 0.74 7.65
N GLY A 5 0.46 1.88 8.23
CA GLY A 5 1.41 2.91 8.68
C GLY A 5 0.71 4.10 9.29
N ASN A 6 0.52 5.18 8.53
CA ASN A 6 -0.18 6.38 9.00
C ASN A 6 -1.56 6.06 9.60
N GLN A 7 -2.23 5.06 9.01
CA GLN A 7 -3.43 4.43 9.55
C GLN A 7 -3.37 2.91 9.33
N THR A 8 -4.40 2.21 9.79
CA THR A 8 -4.63 0.79 9.49
C THR A 8 -4.73 0.54 7.98
N LEU A 9 -4.53 -0.71 7.57
CA LEU A 9 -4.47 -1.05 6.13
C LEU A 9 -5.79 -0.76 5.41
N ASP A 10 -6.92 -1.06 6.03
CA ASP A 10 -8.25 -0.78 5.48
C ASP A 10 -8.41 0.70 5.11
N LYS A 11 -8.00 1.60 5.99
CA LYS A 11 -8.04 3.05 5.75
C LYS A 11 -7.02 3.52 4.72
N THR A 12 -5.76 3.10 4.84
CA THR A 12 -4.73 3.50 3.86
C THR A 12 -5.02 2.96 2.45
N LEU A 13 -5.67 1.80 2.34
CA LEU A 13 -6.12 1.22 1.08
C LEU A 13 -7.26 2.03 0.49
N ILE A 14 -8.29 2.34 1.29
CA ILE A 14 -9.40 3.22 0.88
C ILE A 14 -8.86 4.57 0.42
N ASN A 15 -7.91 5.16 1.15
CA ASN A 15 -7.30 6.46 0.79
C ASN A 15 -6.54 6.38 -0.53
N GLY A 16 -5.72 5.35 -0.74
CA GLY A 16 -5.02 5.14 -2.01
C GLY A 16 -5.99 4.99 -3.19
N LEU A 17 -7.06 4.21 -3.01
CA LEU A 17 -8.10 4.05 -4.02
C LEU A 17 -8.85 5.37 -4.28
N ASN A 18 -9.24 6.10 -3.25
CA ASN A 18 -9.92 7.40 -3.36
C ASN A 18 -9.08 8.41 -4.15
N VAL A 19 -7.78 8.53 -3.84
CA VAL A 19 -6.87 9.43 -4.55
C VAL A 19 -6.75 9.03 -6.01
N CYS A 20 -6.52 7.74 -6.30
CA CYS A 20 -6.45 7.29 -7.68
C CYS A 20 -7.78 7.51 -8.43
N GLN A 21 -8.94 7.31 -7.79
CA GLN A 21 -10.27 7.56 -8.41
C GLN A 21 -10.43 9.04 -8.74
N LYS A 22 -10.14 9.91 -7.78
CA LYS A 22 -10.31 11.36 -7.91
C LYS A 22 -9.43 11.95 -9.02
N LEU A 23 -8.24 11.39 -9.22
CA LEU A 23 -7.26 11.83 -10.20
C LEU A 23 -7.31 11.02 -11.51
N GLU A 24 -8.30 10.13 -11.68
CA GLU A 24 -8.44 9.28 -12.87
C GLU A 24 -7.18 8.45 -13.19
N ILE A 25 -6.43 8.06 -12.16
CA ILE A 25 -5.20 7.27 -12.29
C ILE A 25 -5.58 5.80 -12.56
N ASN A 26 -5.25 5.33 -13.76
CA ASN A 26 -5.47 3.96 -14.23
C ASN A 26 -4.26 3.05 -13.93
N VAL A 27 -3.84 3.00 -12.66
CA VAL A 27 -2.77 2.13 -12.15
C VAL A 27 -3.35 1.16 -11.12
N PRO A 28 -2.98 -0.13 -11.14
CA PRO A 28 -3.50 -1.11 -10.19
C PRO A 28 -3.02 -0.86 -8.75
N VAL A 29 -3.91 -1.10 -7.80
CA VAL A 29 -3.65 -0.91 -6.36
C VAL A 29 -3.72 -2.24 -5.65
N TYR A 30 -2.60 -2.66 -5.05
CA TYR A 30 -2.49 -3.93 -4.33
C TYR A 30 -2.40 -3.68 -2.82
N ALA A 31 -3.28 -4.33 -2.05
CA ALA A 31 -3.24 -4.33 -0.59
C ALA A 31 -2.12 -5.25 -0.09
N GLY A 32 -1.36 -4.79 0.92
CA GLY A 32 -0.19 -5.50 1.44
C GLY A 32 -0.28 -5.82 2.92
N MET A 33 0.84 -5.70 3.63
CA MET A 33 0.97 -6.05 5.03
C MET A 33 0.04 -5.19 5.91
N PRO A 34 -0.88 -5.79 6.69
CA PRO A 34 -1.79 -5.08 7.58
C PRO A 34 -1.13 -4.67 8.90
N GLN A 35 0.01 -5.27 9.21
CA GLN A 35 0.76 -5.08 10.45
C GLN A 35 2.27 -5.08 10.17
N PRO A 36 3.08 -4.46 11.04
CA PRO A 36 4.53 -4.63 11.01
C PRO A 36 4.91 -6.11 11.26
N ILE A 37 6.11 -6.50 10.83
CA ILE A 37 6.55 -7.91 10.82
C ILE A 37 6.64 -8.54 12.22
N MET A 38 6.86 -7.74 13.27
CA MET A 38 7.07 -8.29 14.62
C MET A 38 6.54 -7.40 15.75
N ARG A 39 6.82 -6.09 15.70
CA ARG A 39 6.45 -5.17 16.78
C ARG A 39 4.93 -4.98 16.87
N GLN A 40 4.46 -4.42 17.98
CA GLN A 40 3.09 -3.92 18.04
C GLN A 40 2.87 -2.78 17.04
N GLN A 41 1.71 -2.80 16.41
CA GLN A 41 1.27 -1.79 15.45
C GLN A 41 1.08 -0.44 16.15
N ILE A 42 1.51 0.61 15.48
CA ILE A 42 1.24 2.01 15.84
C ILE A 42 0.71 2.73 14.60
N VAL A 43 -0.12 3.74 14.81
CA VAL A 43 -0.64 4.64 13.75
C VAL A 43 -0.22 6.08 14.05
N ALA A 44 -0.35 6.96 13.07
CA ALA A 44 -0.03 8.39 13.17
C ALA A 44 -1.29 9.25 12.95
N ASP A 45 -2.40 8.86 13.60
CA ASP A 45 -3.68 9.56 13.59
C ASP A 45 -3.59 10.99 14.14
N ASN A 46 -2.69 11.23 15.09
CA ASN A 46 -2.40 12.57 15.59
C ASN A 46 -1.84 13.55 14.53
N ILE A 47 -1.31 13.03 13.41
CA ILE A 47 -0.80 13.84 12.29
C ILE A 47 -1.76 13.79 11.09
N HIS A 48 -2.33 12.61 10.80
CA HIS A 48 -3.09 12.35 9.58
C HIS A 48 -4.61 12.29 9.78
N GLY A 49 -5.08 12.47 11.02
CA GLY A 49 -6.49 12.45 11.39
C GLY A 49 -7.10 11.05 11.46
N GLU A 50 -8.40 11.00 11.70
CA GLU A 50 -9.13 9.75 11.95
C GLU A 50 -9.15 8.85 10.71
N THR A 51 -9.31 9.44 9.53
CA THR A 51 -9.34 8.70 8.27
C THR A 51 -7.93 8.35 7.76
N GLY A 52 -6.89 9.01 8.28
CA GLY A 52 -5.52 8.95 7.76
C GLY A 52 -5.30 9.82 6.51
N LEU A 53 -6.33 10.56 6.08
CA LEU A 53 -6.29 11.56 5.02
C LEU A 53 -7.39 12.61 5.27
N ASP A 54 -7.48 13.14 6.50
CA ASP A 54 -8.51 14.14 6.83
C ASP A 54 -8.32 15.41 5.98
N GLY A 55 -9.44 16.00 5.53
CA GLY A 55 -9.46 17.19 4.66
C GLY A 55 -10.32 16.99 3.42
N PRO A 56 -9.90 16.18 2.43
CA PRO A 56 -10.71 15.89 1.24
C PRO A 56 -11.98 15.10 1.56
N VAL A 57 -13.04 15.40 0.83
CA VAL A 57 -14.26 14.59 0.76
C VAL A 57 -14.33 13.95 -0.63
N PHE A 58 -14.47 12.63 -0.67
CA PHE A 58 -14.49 11.85 -1.91
C PHE A 58 -15.92 11.42 -2.26
N GLU A 59 -16.17 11.29 -3.56
CA GLU A 59 -17.37 10.63 -4.09
C GLU A 59 -17.38 9.13 -3.73
N PRO A 60 -18.52 8.43 -3.86
CA PRO A 60 -18.59 6.99 -3.61
C PRO A 60 -17.50 6.22 -4.35
N LEU A 61 -16.76 5.39 -3.61
CA LEU A 61 -15.67 4.60 -4.17
C LEU A 61 -16.24 3.46 -5.03
N THR A 62 -15.89 3.43 -6.31
CA THR A 62 -16.34 2.39 -7.26
C THR A 62 -15.20 1.48 -7.69
N ARG A 63 -13.95 1.97 -7.66
CA ARG A 63 -12.77 1.14 -7.93
C ARG A 63 -12.45 0.20 -6.77
N GLN A 64 -11.85 -0.93 -7.08
CA GLN A 64 -11.45 -1.95 -6.11
C GLN A 64 -9.94 -2.18 -6.16
N ALA A 65 -9.39 -2.70 -5.07
CA ALA A 65 -8.04 -3.20 -5.06
C ALA A 65 -7.94 -4.49 -5.89
N GLU A 66 -6.75 -4.74 -6.42
CA GLU A 66 -6.43 -6.03 -7.04
C GLU A 66 -6.50 -7.15 -6.01
N SER A 67 -6.90 -8.35 -6.45
CA SER A 67 -6.98 -9.53 -5.59
C SER A 67 -5.61 -10.08 -5.20
N THR A 68 -4.57 -9.75 -5.97
CA THR A 68 -3.19 -10.18 -5.70
C THR A 68 -2.61 -9.40 -4.51
N HIS A 69 -2.01 -10.12 -3.55
CA HIS A 69 -1.34 -9.47 -2.41
C HIS A 69 -0.12 -8.65 -2.87
N ALA A 70 0.09 -7.47 -2.29
CA ALA A 70 1.15 -6.54 -2.71
C ALA A 70 2.55 -7.15 -2.70
N VAL A 71 2.87 -8.01 -1.73
CA VAL A 71 4.15 -8.73 -1.67
C VAL A 71 4.32 -9.64 -2.88
N LYS A 72 3.27 -10.40 -3.24
CA LYS A 72 3.31 -11.29 -4.41
C LYS A 72 3.47 -10.47 -5.69
N TYR A 73 2.72 -9.37 -5.82
CA TYR A 73 2.87 -8.45 -6.94
C TYR A 73 4.31 -7.92 -7.06
N ILE A 74 4.92 -7.48 -5.96
CA ILE A 74 6.32 -6.99 -5.96
C ILE A 74 7.27 -8.09 -6.45
N ILE A 75 7.16 -9.29 -5.90
CA ILE A 75 8.03 -10.42 -6.26
C ILE A 75 7.85 -10.78 -7.74
N ASP A 76 6.62 -11.06 -8.17
CA ASP A 76 6.34 -11.49 -9.55
C ASP A 76 6.80 -10.45 -10.56
N THR A 77 6.57 -9.17 -10.27
CA THR A 77 6.96 -8.05 -11.15
C THR A 77 8.48 -7.95 -11.28
N LEU A 78 9.22 -8.07 -10.18
CA LEU A 78 10.68 -8.01 -10.20
C LEU A 78 11.30 -9.23 -10.89
N MET A 79 10.79 -10.43 -10.60
CA MET A 79 11.28 -11.68 -11.20
C MET A 79 11.05 -11.75 -12.71
N ALA A 80 10.10 -10.98 -13.23
CA ALA A 80 9.81 -10.87 -14.66
C ALA A 80 10.49 -9.66 -15.34
N SER A 81 11.23 -8.83 -14.60
CA SER A 81 11.84 -7.60 -15.10
C SER A 81 13.26 -7.82 -15.65
N ASP A 82 13.75 -6.86 -16.43
CA ASP A 82 15.14 -6.80 -16.90
C ASP A 82 16.09 -6.18 -15.84
N GLY A 83 15.64 -6.02 -14.59
CA GLY A 83 16.39 -5.39 -13.51
C GLY A 83 16.38 -3.85 -13.54
N ASP A 84 15.44 -3.26 -14.27
CA ASP A 84 15.28 -1.81 -14.48
C ASP A 84 14.22 -1.15 -13.57
N ILE A 85 13.63 -1.93 -12.66
CA ILE A 85 12.58 -1.46 -11.75
C ILE A 85 13.19 -0.80 -10.51
N THR A 86 12.69 0.40 -10.17
CA THR A 86 13.01 1.10 -8.93
C THR A 86 11.85 1.05 -7.94
N LEU A 87 12.09 0.57 -6.72
CA LEU A 87 11.13 0.63 -5.62
C LEU A 87 11.21 1.98 -4.91
N VAL A 88 10.06 2.64 -4.71
CA VAL A 88 9.95 3.92 -3.97
C VAL A 88 9.07 3.76 -2.73
N PRO A 89 9.56 3.14 -1.65
CA PRO A 89 8.77 2.97 -0.44
C PRO A 89 8.68 4.27 0.38
N VAL A 90 7.48 4.84 0.47
CA VAL A 90 7.18 6.08 1.22
C VAL A 90 6.33 5.84 2.48
N GLY A 91 6.32 4.61 2.97
CA GLY A 91 5.68 4.20 4.23
C GLY A 91 6.54 3.15 4.95
N PRO A 92 6.00 2.47 5.98
CA PRO A 92 6.72 1.38 6.63
C PRO A 92 7.19 0.29 5.65
N LEU A 93 8.40 -0.22 5.84
CA LEU A 93 9.06 -1.14 4.90
C LEU A 93 8.55 -2.58 4.94
N SER A 94 7.39 -2.86 5.55
CA SER A 94 6.92 -4.23 5.80
C SER A 94 6.70 -5.02 4.52
N ASN A 95 6.08 -4.44 3.49
CA ASN A 95 5.94 -5.11 2.19
C ASN A 95 7.29 -5.45 1.57
N ILE A 96 8.24 -4.51 1.61
CA ILE A 96 9.55 -4.65 0.98
C ILE A 96 10.38 -5.72 1.69
N ALA A 97 10.44 -5.66 3.02
CA ALA A 97 11.18 -6.61 3.82
C ALA A 97 10.60 -8.03 3.71
N VAL A 98 9.26 -8.19 3.69
CA VAL A 98 8.65 -9.51 3.47
C VAL A 98 8.94 -10.02 2.07
N ALA A 99 8.86 -9.18 1.02
CA ALA A 99 9.21 -9.58 -0.33
C ALA A 99 10.66 -10.09 -0.42
N MET A 100 11.63 -9.32 0.08
CA MET A 100 13.05 -9.69 0.08
C MET A 100 13.34 -10.99 0.85
N ARG A 101 12.61 -11.26 1.94
CA ARG A 101 12.82 -12.48 2.73
C ARG A 101 12.08 -13.69 2.17
N MET A 102 10.97 -13.47 1.47
CA MET A 102 10.18 -14.52 0.84
C MET A 102 10.77 -14.96 -0.52
N GLN A 103 11.32 -14.02 -1.28
CA GLN A 103 12.08 -14.27 -2.51
C GLN A 103 13.38 -13.47 -2.50
N PRO A 104 14.51 -14.08 -2.07
CA PRO A 104 15.80 -13.39 -2.01
C PRO A 104 16.56 -13.29 -3.34
N ALA A 105 16.16 -14.05 -4.38
CA ALA A 105 16.72 -13.96 -5.73
C ALA A 105 16.35 -12.63 -6.39
#